data_AF-D0JAD0-F1
#
_entry.id   AF-D0JAD0-F1
#
_cell.length_a   1.000
_cell.length_b   1.000
_cell.length_c   1.000
_cell.angle_alpha   90.00
_cell.angle_beta   90.00
_cell.angle_gamma   90.00
#
_symmetry.space_group_name_H-M   'P 1'
#
loop_
_entity.id
_entity.type
_entity.pdbx_description
1 polymer ?
#
loop_
_entity_poly.entity_id
_entity_poly.type
_entity_poly.pdbx_seq_one_letter_code
_entity_poly.pdbx_strand_id
1 'polypeptide(L)'
;MKESLFPAKVLLFGEYGILENSSGLSIPHDFYKGTLKFHSEFNKDILCSNHEIKKYYNFLSILEKKQILTQLDLKKLEKDIQRGLSFHSNIPQGYGIGSSGALVAAIYDKYAKNKFNKCLKNKNIIILKKIFSQMESFFHGKSSGIDPLICYLNLPLLIRSETDISTIGLPKKKKGEGAIFLLNSGIPSKTSSMIKFFFRKLKHDKFKKILKEEFIKYNEKCIEAFLKEDFKILLTNVKQLSTWVLHHFRPMIPKNFWKIWEEGIFNNIHYLKLCGSGGGGFILGFTPNYDLSRKKLEKYTMEVLFRF
;
A
#
# COMPACT_ATOMS: atom_id res chain seq x y z
N MET A 1 11.34 25.72 8.58
CA MET A 1 11.58 24.36 8.05
C MET A 1 10.36 23.93 7.25
N LYS A 2 10.54 23.51 6.00
CA LYS A 2 9.43 23.02 5.16
C LYS A 2 8.94 21.68 5.74
N GLU A 3 7.64 21.56 6.03
CA GLU A 3 7.08 20.31 6.56
C GLU A 3 7.22 19.18 5.53
N SER A 4 7.85 18.06 5.92
CA SER A 4 7.94 16.87 5.07
C SER A 4 6.54 16.24 4.92
N LEU A 5 6.12 16.00 3.67
CA LEU A 5 4.90 15.27 3.34
C LEU A 5 5.26 13.81 3.02
N PHE A 6 4.51 12.88 3.60
CA PHE A 6 4.68 11.44 3.42
C PHE A 6 3.46 10.89 2.68
N PRO A 7 3.59 10.59 1.38
CA PRO A 7 2.48 10.07 0.61
C PRO A 7 2.12 8.66 1.07
N ALA A 8 0.85 8.33 0.90
CA ALA A 8 0.35 6.97 0.90
C ALA A 8 0.97 6.18 -0.25
N LYS A 9 0.74 4.87 -0.25
CA LYS A 9 1.20 3.95 -1.28
C LYS A 9 0.03 3.20 -1.90
N VAL A 10 0.15 2.87 -3.17
CA VAL A 10 -0.68 1.86 -3.83
C VAL A 10 0.22 0.73 -4.27
N LEU A 11 -0.13 -0.49 -3.89
CA LEU A 11 0.48 -1.68 -4.46
C LEU A 11 -0.31 -2.01 -5.73
N LEU A 12 0.26 -1.74 -6.90
CA LEU A 12 -0.39 -2.06 -8.17
C LEU A 12 -0.52 -3.58 -8.33
N PHE A 13 0.54 -4.31 -7.99
CA PHE A 13 0.62 -5.77 -8.07
C PHE A 13 1.43 -6.35 -6.92
N GLY A 14 1.08 -7.55 -6.46
CA GLY A 14 1.90 -8.34 -5.53
C GLY A 14 1.33 -8.54 -4.11
N GLU A 15 0.09 -8.14 -3.80
CA GLU A 15 -0.49 -8.18 -2.44
C GLU A 15 -0.20 -9.46 -1.66
N TYR A 16 -0.78 -10.58 -2.10
CA TYR A 16 -0.62 -11.88 -1.47
C TYR A 16 0.56 -12.67 -2.03
N GLY A 17 1.10 -12.23 -3.18
CA GLY A 17 2.24 -12.86 -3.82
C GLY A 17 3.56 -12.56 -3.08
N ILE A 18 3.74 -11.34 -2.57
CA ILE A 18 4.93 -10.95 -1.80
C ILE A 18 5.12 -11.86 -0.57
N LEU A 19 4.03 -12.35 0.03
CA LEU A 19 4.10 -13.31 1.16
C LEU A 19 4.69 -14.67 0.76
N GLU A 20 4.62 -15.04 -0.51
CA GLU A 20 5.24 -16.23 -1.09
C GLU A 20 6.53 -15.87 -1.87
N ASN A 21 7.18 -14.76 -1.52
CA ASN A 21 8.40 -14.25 -2.15
C ASN A 21 8.26 -13.97 -3.66
N SER A 22 7.07 -13.56 -4.11
CA SER A 22 6.85 -13.13 -5.49
C SER A 22 7.15 -11.66 -5.71
N SER A 23 7.24 -11.29 -6.98
CA SER A 23 7.39 -9.90 -7.38
C SER A 23 6.18 -9.03 -6.98
N GLY A 24 6.43 -7.75 -6.71
CA GLY A 24 5.43 -6.74 -6.45
C GLY A 24 5.85 -5.37 -6.99
N LEU A 25 4.86 -4.57 -7.38
CA LEU A 25 5.06 -3.22 -7.89
C LEU A 25 4.21 -2.24 -7.11
N SER A 26 4.86 -1.26 -6.50
CA SER A 26 4.22 -0.20 -5.73
C SER A 26 4.51 1.18 -6.29
N ILE A 27 3.56 2.09 -6.13
CA ILE A 27 3.66 3.48 -6.51
C ILE A 27 3.24 4.38 -5.34
N PRO A 28 3.86 5.55 -5.15
CA PRO A 28 3.34 6.55 -4.22
C PRO A 28 2.01 7.11 -4.73
N HIS A 29 1.18 7.58 -3.80
CA HIS A 29 -0.09 8.25 -4.09
C HIS A 29 -0.01 9.73 -3.77
N ASP A 30 -0.06 10.59 -4.79
CA ASP A 30 0.22 12.03 -4.62
C ASP A 30 -0.85 12.76 -3.77
N PHE A 31 -2.10 12.32 -3.84
CA PHE A 31 -3.22 12.98 -3.17
C PHE A 31 -3.30 12.67 -1.67
N TYR A 32 -2.99 11.43 -1.29
CA TYR A 32 -3.13 10.96 0.09
C TYR A 32 -1.77 11.06 0.75
N LYS A 33 -1.66 11.87 1.80
CA LYS A 33 -0.40 12.15 2.48
C LYS A 33 -0.62 12.54 3.94
N GLY A 34 0.39 12.26 4.74
CA GLY A 34 0.45 12.70 6.13
C GLY A 34 1.66 13.56 6.41
N THR A 35 1.58 14.35 7.46
CA THR A 35 2.70 15.14 7.98
C THR A 35 2.57 15.35 9.48
N LEU A 36 3.71 15.57 10.13
CA LEU A 36 3.77 15.84 11.55
C LEU A 36 3.57 17.33 11.80
N LYS A 37 2.52 17.70 12.53
CA LYS A 37 2.17 19.09 12.85
C LYS A 37 2.10 19.32 14.34
N PHE A 38 2.38 20.56 14.73
CA PHE A 38 2.06 21.07 16.05
C PHE A 38 0.78 21.88 15.96
N HIS A 39 -0.07 21.74 16.97
CA HIS A 39 -1.31 22.49 17.06
C HIS A 39 -1.33 23.29 18.36
N SER A 40 -1.78 24.55 18.27
CA SER A 40 -2.10 25.38 19.43
C SER A 40 -3.48 25.07 20.00
N GLU A 41 -4.40 24.61 19.14
CA GLU A 41 -5.77 24.24 19.49
C GLU A 41 -5.98 22.74 19.32
N PHE A 42 -6.60 22.12 20.32
CA PHE A 42 -6.80 20.67 20.37
C PHE A 42 -8.27 20.34 20.11
N ASN A 43 -8.51 19.62 19.01
CA ASN A 43 -9.78 18.93 18.80
C ASN A 43 -9.62 17.43 19.09
N LYS A 44 -10.73 16.69 19.04
CA LYS A 44 -10.76 15.26 19.34
C LYS A 44 -9.79 14.46 18.45
N ASP A 45 -9.73 14.76 17.15
CA ASP A 45 -8.88 14.03 16.20
C ASP A 45 -7.39 14.27 16.45
N ILE A 46 -7.01 15.51 16.77
CA ILE A 46 -5.63 15.89 17.14
C ILE A 46 -5.21 15.16 18.42
N LEU A 47 -6.09 15.14 19.44
CA LEU A 47 -5.82 14.44 20.70
C LEU A 47 -5.68 12.93 20.50
N CYS A 48 -6.56 12.32 19.70
CA CYS A 48 -6.43 10.91 19.32
C CYS A 48 -5.10 10.63 18.60
N SER A 49 -4.74 11.45 17.62
CA SER A 49 -3.48 11.33 16.88
C SER A 49 -2.25 11.47 17.79
N ASN A 50 -2.23 12.48 18.67
CA ASN A 50 -1.17 12.67 19.66
C ASN A 50 -1.05 11.47 20.61
N HIS A 51 -2.19 10.94 21.07
CA HIS A 51 -2.23 9.76 21.93
C HIS A 51 -1.68 8.51 21.24
N GLU A 52 -2.01 8.28 19.97
CA GLU A 52 -1.44 7.17 19.19
C GLU A 52 0.08 7.32 19.00
N ILE A 53 0.58 8.55 18.75
CA ILE A 53 2.03 8.80 18.70
C ILE A 53 2.67 8.52 20.07
N LYS A 54 2.00 8.85 21.19
CA LYS A 54 2.51 8.55 22.53
C LYS A 54 2.62 7.04 22.79
N LYS A 55 1.63 6.24 22.37
CA LYS A 55 1.74 4.77 22.41
C LYS A 55 2.91 4.27 21.57
N TYR A 56 3.07 4.84 20.38
CA TYR A 56 4.14 4.48 19.48
C TYR A 56 5.52 4.84 20.04
N TYR A 57 5.67 6.00 20.68
CA TYR A 57 6.86 6.40 21.43
C TYR A 57 7.24 5.37 22.49
N ASN A 58 6.28 4.94 23.33
CA ASN A 58 6.55 3.93 24.35
C ASN A 58 7.08 2.63 23.75
N PHE A 59 6.52 2.20 22.62
CA PHE A 59 7.02 1.05 21.87
C PHE A 59 8.45 1.26 21.36
N LEU A 60 8.75 2.42 20.76
CA LEU A 60 10.09 2.75 20.27
C LEU A 60 11.13 2.78 21.40
N SER A 61 10.78 3.29 22.58
CA SER A 61 11.65 3.29 23.76
C SER A 61 11.97 1.89 24.27
N ILE A 62 11.02 0.94 24.16
CA ILE A 62 11.27 -0.48 24.46
C ILE A 62 12.15 -1.11 23.38
N LEU A 63 11.87 -0.80 22.12
CA LEU A 63 12.61 -1.34 20.97
C LEU A 63 14.07 -0.89 20.96
N GLU A 64 14.37 0.35 21.35
CA GLU A 64 15.74 0.87 21.46
C GLU A 64 16.59 0.05 22.44
N LYS A 65 16.01 -0.35 23.59
CA LYS A 65 16.66 -1.22 24.58
C LYS A 65 16.96 -2.63 24.05
N LYS A 66 16.22 -3.09 23.04
CA LYS A 66 16.36 -4.40 22.40
C LYS A 66 17.29 -4.38 21.17
N GLN A 67 18.13 -3.35 21.03
CA GLN A 67 19.08 -3.18 19.92
C GLN A 67 18.40 -3.02 18.55
N ILE A 68 17.70 -1.91 18.38
CA ILE A 68 17.17 -1.48 17.07
C ILE A 68 18.32 -1.17 16.07
N LEU A 69 18.06 -1.37 14.78
CA LEU A 69 19.01 -1.05 13.71
C LEU A 69 19.19 0.47 13.48
N THR A 70 18.40 1.35 14.13
CA THR A 70 18.48 2.81 13.96
C THR A 70 18.36 3.56 15.27
N GLN A 71 19.23 4.55 15.49
CA GLN A 71 19.15 5.40 16.68
C GLN A 71 18.17 6.56 16.45
N LEU A 72 17.21 6.70 17.37
CA LEU A 72 16.22 7.77 17.33
C LEU A 72 16.51 8.82 18.42
N ASP A 73 16.15 10.08 18.17
CA ASP A 73 16.13 11.13 19.19
C ASP A 73 14.81 11.09 19.96
N LEU A 74 14.67 10.07 20.83
CA LEU A 74 13.48 9.84 21.64
C LEU A 74 13.20 10.98 22.62
N LYS A 75 14.25 11.63 23.14
CA LYS A 75 14.10 12.80 24.02
C LYS A 75 13.40 13.96 23.30
N LYS A 76 13.78 14.22 22.04
CA LYS A 76 13.11 15.24 21.23
C LYS A 76 11.69 14.83 20.86
N LEU A 77 11.46 13.56 20.50
CA LEU A 77 10.12 13.06 20.21
C LEU A 77 9.18 13.23 21.41
N GLU A 78 9.62 12.88 22.61
CA GLU A 78 8.84 13.05 23.85
C GLU A 78 8.46 14.52 24.10
N LYS A 79 9.42 15.44 23.99
CA LYS A 79 9.17 16.89 24.11
C LYS A 79 8.18 17.38 23.06
N ASP A 80 8.30 16.92 21.82
CA ASP A 80 7.39 17.32 20.76
C ASP A 80 5.97 16.78 21.00
N ILE A 81 5.82 15.54 21.49
CA ILE A 81 4.52 14.97 21.90
C ILE A 81 3.87 15.83 22.98
N GLN A 82 4.63 16.22 24.01
CA GLN A 82 4.14 17.11 25.08
C GLN A 82 3.71 18.49 24.57
N ARG A 83 4.34 18.98 23.50
CA ARG A 83 3.99 20.23 22.80
C ARG A 83 2.82 20.08 21.82
N GLY A 84 2.12 18.95 21.80
CA GLY A 84 0.96 18.74 20.93
C GLY A 84 1.29 18.27 19.52
N LEU A 85 2.42 17.56 19.33
CA LEU A 85 2.71 16.90 18.06
C LEU A 85 1.57 15.93 17.69
N SER A 86 1.06 16.06 16.47
CA SER A 86 0.08 15.15 15.91
C SER A 86 0.48 14.76 14.49
N PHE A 87 -0.05 13.65 14.01
CA PHE A 87 0.06 13.24 12.62
C PHE A 87 -1.22 13.65 11.90
N HIS A 88 -1.11 14.73 11.13
CA HIS A 88 -2.19 15.25 10.32
C HIS A 88 -2.15 14.55 8.96
N SER A 89 -3.20 13.82 8.62
CA SER A 89 -3.23 12.94 7.44
C SER A 89 -4.62 12.90 6.84
N ASN A 90 -4.69 12.98 5.50
CA ASN A 90 -5.91 12.68 4.76
C ASN A 90 -5.96 11.22 4.26
N ILE A 91 -4.98 10.38 4.63
CA ILE A 91 -4.92 8.95 4.27
C ILE A 91 -6.00 8.18 5.04
N PRO A 92 -7.01 7.58 4.36
CA PRO A 92 -8.06 6.85 5.05
C PRO A 92 -7.53 5.60 5.76
N GLN A 93 -7.87 5.43 7.04
CA GLN A 93 -7.44 4.28 7.82
C GLN A 93 -8.21 3.02 7.44
N GLY A 94 -7.49 1.90 7.26
CA GLY A 94 -8.11 0.63 6.84
C GLY A 94 -8.43 0.54 5.35
N TYR A 95 -7.89 1.44 4.51
CA TYR A 95 -8.16 1.45 3.06
C TYR A 95 -7.07 0.79 2.20
N GLY A 96 -6.06 0.18 2.83
CA GLY A 96 -5.01 -0.56 2.12
C GLY A 96 -3.91 0.31 1.50
N ILE A 97 -3.92 1.63 1.72
CA ILE A 97 -2.97 2.57 1.12
C ILE A 97 -1.86 3.06 2.08
N GLY A 98 -1.67 2.40 3.23
CA GLY A 98 -0.44 2.55 4.03
C GLY A 98 -0.38 3.73 5.02
N SER A 99 -1.48 4.05 5.73
CA SER A 99 -1.46 5.10 6.76
C SER A 99 -0.43 4.87 7.88
N SER A 100 -0.21 3.62 8.32
CA SER A 100 0.84 3.27 9.30
C SER A 100 2.22 3.55 8.72
N GLY A 101 2.44 3.16 7.46
CA GLY A 101 3.69 3.38 6.74
C GLY A 101 4.08 4.86 6.68
N ALA A 102 3.12 5.72 6.38
CA ALA A 102 3.35 7.17 6.32
C ALA A 102 3.75 7.76 7.69
N LEU A 103 3.11 7.32 8.79
CA LEU A 103 3.48 7.75 10.14
C LEU A 103 4.89 7.26 10.53
N VAL A 104 5.19 5.98 10.28
CA VAL A 104 6.51 5.40 10.55
C VAL A 104 7.60 6.15 9.78
N ALA A 105 7.37 6.42 8.49
CA ALA A 105 8.27 7.20 7.66
C ALA A 105 8.47 8.62 8.19
N ALA A 106 7.41 9.26 8.68
CA ALA A 106 7.47 10.62 9.22
C ALA A 106 8.27 10.71 10.53
N ILE A 107 8.08 9.73 11.43
CA ILE A 107 8.84 9.64 12.68
C ILE A 107 10.31 9.37 12.37
N TYR A 108 10.61 8.46 11.43
CA TYR A 108 11.98 8.18 11.02
C TYR A 108 12.66 9.43 10.41
N ASP A 109 12.01 10.13 9.45
CA ASP A 109 12.61 11.31 8.80
C ASP A 109 12.96 12.43 9.78
N LYS A 110 12.10 12.62 10.80
CA LYS A 110 12.23 13.72 11.77
C LYS A 110 13.14 13.40 12.95
N TYR A 111 13.21 12.14 13.38
CA TYR A 111 13.88 11.76 14.64
C TYR A 111 15.03 10.77 14.48
N ALA A 112 15.29 10.17 13.31
CA ALA A 112 16.46 9.33 13.13
C ALA A 112 17.75 10.16 13.12
N LYS A 113 18.74 9.77 13.94
CA LYS A 113 20.03 10.48 14.07
C LYS A 113 20.93 10.28 12.84
N ASN A 114 20.97 9.05 12.32
CA ASN A 114 21.76 8.67 11.15
C ASN A 114 20.82 8.28 10.00
N LYS A 115 20.03 9.26 9.54
CA LYS A 115 19.01 8.98 8.51
C LYS A 115 19.64 8.73 7.16
N PHE A 116 19.15 7.70 6.46
CA PHE A 116 19.48 7.48 5.07
C PHE A 116 18.92 8.61 4.20
N ASN A 117 19.70 9.10 3.23
CA ASN A 117 19.18 10.02 2.22
C ASN A 117 18.10 9.33 1.37
N LYS A 118 17.31 10.10 0.59
CA LYS A 118 16.28 9.50 -0.28
C LYS A 118 16.83 8.93 -1.60
N CYS A 119 18.09 9.24 -1.93
CA CYS A 119 18.79 8.72 -3.12
C CYS A 119 19.69 7.53 -2.73
N LEU A 120 19.07 6.37 -2.53
CA LEU A 120 19.76 5.19 -2.00
C LEU A 120 20.30 4.25 -3.07
N LYS A 121 21.47 3.66 -2.78
CA LYS A 121 21.94 2.43 -3.44
C LYS A 121 21.16 1.23 -2.88
N ASN A 122 21.06 0.16 -3.66
CA ASN A 122 20.27 -1.03 -3.30
C ASN A 122 20.58 -1.60 -1.89
N LYS A 123 21.86 -1.70 -1.51
CA LYS A 123 22.26 -2.13 -0.15
C LYS A 123 21.62 -1.29 0.97
N ASN A 124 21.48 0.01 0.78
CA ASN A 124 20.89 0.90 1.78
C ASN A 124 19.36 0.74 1.82
N ILE A 125 18.70 0.43 0.70
CA ILE A 125 17.26 0.13 0.64
C ILE A 125 16.94 -1.07 1.53
N ILE A 126 17.77 -2.13 1.50
CA ILE A 126 17.55 -3.33 2.32
C ILE A 126 17.76 -3.05 3.81
N ILE A 127 18.78 -2.26 4.18
CA ILE A 127 18.97 -1.86 5.59
C ILE A 127 17.78 -1.02 6.06
N LEU A 128 17.36 -0.03 5.26
CA LEU A 128 16.23 0.83 5.59
C LEU A 128 14.91 0.04 5.70
N LYS A 129 14.68 -0.93 4.81
CA LYS A 129 13.54 -1.87 4.92
C LYS A 129 13.55 -2.60 6.27
N LYS A 130 14.70 -3.11 6.71
CA LYS A 130 14.82 -3.82 8.00
C LYS A 130 14.53 -2.89 9.19
N ILE A 131 15.04 -1.66 9.15
CA ILE A 131 14.70 -0.63 10.15
C ILE A 131 13.18 -0.40 10.18
N PHE A 132 12.57 -0.19 9.02
CA PHE A 132 11.13 0.05 8.92
C PHE A 132 10.28 -1.15 9.33
N SER A 133 10.73 -2.38 9.06
CA SER A 133 10.08 -3.60 9.54
C SER A 133 10.02 -3.64 11.07
N GLN A 134 11.13 -3.31 11.76
CA GLN A 134 11.16 -3.22 13.22
C GLN A 134 10.23 -2.12 13.73
N MET A 135 10.31 -0.92 13.14
CA MET A 135 9.52 0.24 13.54
C MET A 135 8.01 0.04 13.30
N GLU A 136 7.59 -0.59 12.21
CA GLU A 136 6.18 -0.78 11.87
C GLU A 136 5.55 -1.98 12.59
N SER A 137 6.35 -2.88 13.17
CA SER A 137 5.85 -4.04 13.92
C SER A 137 4.89 -3.66 15.07
N PHE A 138 4.93 -2.43 15.58
CA PHE A 138 3.93 -1.87 16.49
C PHE A 138 2.49 -2.01 15.98
N PHE A 139 2.24 -1.76 14.69
CA PHE A 139 0.89 -1.71 14.13
C PHE A 139 0.36 -3.09 13.74
N HIS A 140 1.24 -4.01 13.31
CA HIS A 140 0.85 -5.26 12.66
C HIS A 140 1.46 -6.52 13.30
N GLY A 141 2.29 -6.37 14.33
CA GLY A 141 3.06 -7.45 14.96
C GLY A 141 4.24 -7.92 14.10
N LYS A 142 3.97 -8.37 12.88
CA LYS A 142 4.98 -8.71 11.85
C LYS A 142 4.83 -7.75 10.67
N SER A 143 5.90 -7.04 10.31
CA SER A 143 5.92 -6.13 9.16
C SER A 143 7.04 -6.52 8.18
N SER A 144 6.77 -6.34 6.88
CA SER A 144 7.78 -6.46 5.82
C SER A 144 8.67 -5.21 5.70
N GLY A 145 8.28 -4.09 6.31
CA GLY A 145 8.95 -2.79 6.20
C GLY A 145 8.76 -2.09 4.84
N ILE A 146 7.99 -2.67 3.93
CA ILE A 146 7.78 -2.17 2.56
C ILE A 146 6.92 -0.90 2.56
N ASP A 147 5.83 -0.87 3.33
CA ASP A 147 4.91 0.26 3.32
C ASP A 147 5.57 1.57 3.78
N PRO A 148 6.28 1.62 4.94
CA PRO A 148 7.05 2.79 5.31
C PRO A 148 8.19 3.12 4.35
N LEU A 149 8.82 2.10 3.73
CA LEU A 149 9.88 2.31 2.75
C LEU A 149 9.37 3.09 1.53
N ILE A 150 8.21 2.71 0.99
CA ILE A 150 7.58 3.41 -0.14
C ILE A 150 7.22 4.85 0.27
N CYS A 151 6.58 5.02 1.43
CA CYS A 151 6.16 6.33 1.92
C CYS A 151 7.36 7.27 2.16
N TYR A 152 8.49 6.73 2.64
CA TYR A 152 9.70 7.50 2.91
C TYR A 152 10.42 7.93 1.63
N LEU A 153 10.66 6.98 0.72
CA LEU A 153 11.37 7.23 -0.53
C LEU A 153 10.55 8.10 -1.48
N ASN A 154 9.22 8.00 -1.43
CA ASN A 154 8.32 8.63 -2.38
C ASN A 154 8.72 8.33 -3.83
N LEU A 155 9.03 7.06 -4.08
CA LEU A 155 9.43 6.54 -5.39
C LEU A 155 8.71 5.21 -5.64
N PRO A 156 8.41 4.88 -6.89
CA PRO A 156 7.92 3.56 -7.24
C PRO A 156 8.98 2.50 -6.92
N LEU A 157 8.55 1.41 -6.30
CA LEU A 157 9.43 0.29 -5.97
C LEU A 157 8.97 -0.97 -6.69
N LEU A 158 9.92 -1.61 -7.37
CA LEU A 158 9.82 -2.97 -7.86
C LEU A 158 10.52 -3.90 -6.87
N ILE A 159 9.73 -4.76 -6.26
CA ILE A 159 10.15 -5.77 -5.30
C ILE A 159 10.22 -7.08 -6.09
N ARG A 160 11.37 -7.71 -6.20
CA ARG A 160 11.50 -9.04 -6.82
C ARG A 160 11.60 -10.14 -5.76
N SER A 161 12.13 -9.80 -4.59
CA SER A 161 12.24 -10.71 -3.44
C SER A 161 12.38 -9.91 -2.14
N GLU A 162 12.54 -10.60 -1.01
CA GLU A 162 12.84 -9.94 0.25
C GLU A 162 14.14 -9.11 0.25
N THR A 163 15.09 -9.45 -0.61
CA THR A 163 16.43 -8.84 -0.66
C THR A 163 16.75 -8.13 -1.98
N ASP A 164 15.84 -8.20 -2.96
CA ASP A 164 15.97 -7.51 -4.24
C ASP A 164 14.82 -6.51 -4.42
N ILE A 165 15.14 -5.23 -4.18
CA ILE A 165 14.20 -4.12 -4.28
C ILE A 165 14.89 -2.98 -5.02
N SER A 166 14.29 -2.53 -6.11
CA SER A 166 14.81 -1.44 -6.92
C SER A 166 13.79 -0.32 -7.05
N THR A 167 14.25 0.92 -6.98
CA THR A 167 13.49 2.07 -7.49
C THR A 167 13.42 1.99 -9.01
N ILE A 168 12.27 2.31 -9.59
CA ILE A 168 12.07 2.34 -11.04
C ILE A 168 11.47 3.67 -11.48
N GLY A 169 11.62 4.02 -12.75
CA GLY A 169 10.81 5.07 -13.37
C GLY A 169 9.41 4.56 -13.67
N LEU A 170 8.39 5.41 -13.54
CA LEU A 170 7.07 5.10 -14.08
C LEU A 170 6.99 5.44 -15.56
N PRO A 171 6.18 4.69 -16.33
CA PRO A 171 5.71 5.13 -17.63
C PRO A 171 5.20 6.57 -17.58
N LYS A 172 5.44 7.34 -18.65
CA LYS A 172 4.94 8.72 -18.72
C LYS A 172 3.41 8.70 -18.75
N LYS A 173 2.76 9.45 -17.84
CA LYS A 173 1.31 9.65 -17.87
C LYS A 173 0.93 10.28 -19.21
N LYS A 174 0.16 9.58 -20.04
CA LYS A 174 -0.36 10.08 -21.31
C LYS A 174 -1.87 10.28 -21.19
N LYS A 175 -2.42 11.24 -21.93
CA LYS A 175 -3.87 11.32 -22.10
C LYS A 175 -4.27 10.18 -23.05
N GLY A 176 -4.91 9.15 -22.52
CA GLY A 176 -5.51 8.08 -23.29
C GLY A 176 -6.81 7.61 -22.66
N GLU A 177 -7.59 6.83 -23.39
CA GLU A 177 -8.92 6.36 -22.96
C GLU A 177 -8.82 5.38 -21.78
N GLY A 178 -7.72 4.64 -21.68
CA GLY A 178 -7.48 3.68 -20.63
C GLY A 178 -7.10 4.33 -19.31
N ALA A 179 -7.36 3.60 -18.22
CA ALA A 179 -7.03 4.07 -16.89
C ALA A 179 -6.75 2.95 -15.89
N ILE A 180 -5.91 3.29 -14.91
CA ILE A 180 -5.82 2.62 -13.62
C ILE A 180 -6.43 3.56 -12.59
N PHE A 181 -7.32 3.05 -11.75
CA PHE A 181 -8.06 3.86 -10.78
C PHE A 181 -8.26 3.13 -9.45
N LEU A 182 -8.40 3.88 -8.37
CA LEU A 182 -8.95 3.39 -7.10
C LEU A 182 -10.46 3.58 -7.09
N LEU A 183 -11.14 2.64 -6.44
CA LEU A 183 -12.58 2.62 -6.27
C LEU A 183 -12.85 2.45 -4.77
N ASN A 184 -13.49 3.45 -4.16
CA ASN A 184 -13.79 3.41 -2.74
C ASN A 184 -14.96 2.45 -2.47
N SER A 185 -14.74 1.40 -1.66
CA SER A 185 -15.81 0.44 -1.33
C SER A 185 -16.87 0.95 -0.34
N GLY A 186 -16.62 2.09 0.30
CA GLY A 186 -17.46 2.70 1.32
C GLY A 186 -17.34 2.06 2.71
N ILE A 187 -16.57 0.98 2.85
CA ILE A 187 -16.39 0.25 4.11
C ILE A 187 -14.90 0.06 4.41
N PRO A 188 -14.44 0.13 5.66
CA PRO A 188 -13.05 -0.17 6.02
C PRO A 188 -12.72 -1.66 5.80
N SER A 189 -11.47 -1.95 5.45
CA SER A 189 -10.96 -3.33 5.35
C SER A 189 -10.94 -4.03 6.70
N LYS A 190 -11.32 -5.31 6.71
CA LYS A 190 -11.08 -6.23 7.84
C LYS A 190 -9.77 -6.99 7.66
N THR A 191 -8.64 -6.26 7.59
CA THR A 191 -7.31 -6.77 7.23
C THR A 191 -6.93 -8.07 7.92
N SER A 192 -7.05 -8.13 9.25
CA SER A 192 -6.68 -9.30 10.04
C SER A 192 -7.48 -10.56 9.66
N SER A 193 -8.79 -10.42 9.41
CA SER A 193 -9.65 -11.53 9.01
C SER A 193 -9.32 -12.05 7.61
N MET A 194 -9.00 -11.16 6.68
CA MET A 194 -8.65 -11.51 5.31
C MET A 194 -7.29 -12.21 5.24
N ILE A 195 -6.31 -11.75 6.01
CA ILE A 195 -5.00 -12.41 6.14
C ILE A 195 -5.17 -13.81 6.75
N LYS A 196 -5.95 -13.96 7.82
CA LYS A 196 -6.25 -15.29 8.41
C LYS A 196 -6.92 -16.22 7.41
N PHE A 197 -7.88 -15.71 6.63
CA PHE A 197 -8.54 -16.48 5.58
C PHE A 197 -7.55 -16.97 4.52
N PHE A 198 -6.66 -16.09 4.05
CA PHE A 198 -5.63 -16.42 3.08
C PHE A 198 -4.66 -17.49 3.61
N PHE A 199 -4.14 -17.34 4.83
CA PHE A 199 -3.27 -18.36 5.43
C PHE A 199 -3.97 -19.71 5.62
N ARG A 200 -5.27 -19.72 5.93
CA ARG A 200 -6.04 -20.97 5.98
C ARG A 200 -6.12 -21.63 4.60
N LYS A 201 -6.34 -20.85 3.53
CA LYS A 201 -6.34 -21.37 2.14
C LYS A 201 -4.98 -21.93 1.75
N LEU A 202 -3.88 -21.26 2.14
CA LEU A 202 -2.50 -21.70 1.86
C LEU A 202 -2.13 -23.05 2.49
N LYS A 203 -2.84 -23.50 3.54
CA LYS A 203 -2.63 -24.85 4.13
C LYS A 203 -3.00 -25.98 3.17
N HIS A 204 -3.71 -25.70 2.08
CA HIS A 204 -4.09 -26.70 1.09
C HIS A 204 -3.12 -26.69 -0.10
N ASP A 205 -2.40 -27.79 -0.32
CA ASP A 205 -1.37 -27.88 -1.37
C ASP A 205 -1.90 -27.61 -2.78
N LYS A 206 -3.12 -28.07 -3.09
CA LYS A 206 -3.78 -27.77 -4.37
C LYS A 206 -3.96 -26.26 -4.57
N PHE A 207 -4.36 -25.53 -3.54
CA PHE A 207 -4.50 -24.08 -3.62
C PHE A 207 -3.14 -23.39 -3.75
N LYS A 208 -2.14 -23.86 -3.00
CA LYS A 208 -0.76 -23.34 -3.10
C LYS A 208 -0.19 -23.51 -4.52
N LYS A 209 -0.44 -24.65 -5.16
CA LYS A 209 -0.04 -24.92 -6.54
C LYS A 209 -0.70 -23.93 -7.52
N ILE A 210 -2.02 -23.80 -7.47
CA ILE A 210 -2.80 -22.89 -8.34
C ILE A 210 -2.39 -21.42 -8.10
N LEU A 211 -2.18 -21.01 -6.85
CA LEU A 211 -1.68 -19.66 -6.53
C LEU A 211 -0.34 -19.38 -7.21
N LYS A 212 0.59 -20.34 -7.20
CA LYS A 212 1.91 -20.19 -7.82
C LYS A 212 1.84 -20.21 -9.34
N GLU A 213 1.16 -21.20 -9.91
CA GLU A 213 1.12 -21.42 -11.37
C GLU A 213 0.28 -20.38 -12.12
N GLU A 214 -0.72 -19.80 -11.45
CA GLU A 214 -1.67 -18.87 -12.06
C GLU A 214 -1.55 -17.47 -11.48
N PHE A 215 -1.92 -17.25 -10.21
CA PHE A 215 -2.02 -15.90 -9.64
C PHE A 215 -0.68 -15.14 -9.63
N ILE A 216 0.41 -15.80 -9.23
CA ILE A 216 1.75 -15.19 -9.24
C ILE A 216 2.17 -14.90 -10.68
N LYS A 217 1.99 -15.86 -11.59
CA LYS A 217 2.30 -15.70 -13.02
C LYS A 217 1.55 -14.54 -13.67
N TYR A 218 0.25 -14.39 -13.38
CA TYR A 218 -0.54 -13.27 -13.90
C TYR A 218 -0.05 -11.93 -13.33
N ASN A 219 0.28 -11.86 -12.04
CA ASN A 219 0.86 -10.65 -11.44
C ASN A 219 2.18 -10.27 -12.11
N GLU A 220 3.10 -11.22 -12.29
CA GLU A 220 4.40 -10.96 -12.93
C GLU A 220 4.23 -10.44 -14.35
N LYS A 221 3.35 -11.05 -15.15
CA LYS A 221 3.03 -10.57 -16.49
C LYS A 221 2.39 -9.18 -16.49
N CYS A 222 1.57 -8.85 -15.49
CA CYS A 222 1.03 -7.49 -15.35
C CYS A 222 2.14 -6.48 -15.05
N ILE A 223 3.07 -6.81 -14.13
CA ILE A 223 4.22 -5.96 -13.83
C ILE A 223 5.05 -5.75 -15.09
N GLU A 224 5.42 -6.82 -15.79
CA GLU A 224 6.21 -6.75 -17.02
C GLU A 224 5.56 -5.88 -18.09
N ALA A 225 4.27 -6.10 -18.36
CA ALA A 225 3.52 -5.34 -19.35
C ALA A 225 3.40 -3.85 -18.98
N PHE A 226 3.17 -3.54 -17.69
CA PHE A 226 3.13 -2.16 -17.22
C PHE A 226 4.48 -1.45 -17.40
N LEU A 227 5.59 -2.12 -17.08
CA LEU A 227 6.93 -1.55 -17.23
C LEU A 227 7.36 -1.37 -18.69
N LYS A 228 6.87 -2.22 -19.59
CA LYS A 228 7.11 -2.12 -21.04
C LYS A 228 6.15 -1.17 -21.76
N GLU A 229 5.23 -0.53 -21.04
CA GLU A 229 4.14 0.29 -21.61
C GLU A 229 3.21 -0.46 -22.58
N ASP A 230 3.12 -1.80 -22.47
CA ASP A 230 2.19 -2.62 -23.26
C ASP A 230 0.84 -2.78 -22.56
N PHE A 231 0.01 -1.74 -22.67
CA PHE A 231 -1.27 -1.69 -21.96
C PHE A 231 -2.32 -2.67 -22.49
N LYS A 232 -2.20 -3.14 -23.74
CA LYS A 232 -3.07 -4.16 -24.31
C LYS A 232 -2.80 -5.52 -23.65
N ILE A 233 -1.52 -5.88 -23.53
CA ILE A 233 -1.10 -7.08 -22.80
C ILE A 233 -1.43 -6.92 -21.31
N LEU A 234 -1.21 -5.74 -20.72
CA LEU A 234 -1.58 -5.46 -19.33
C LEU A 234 -3.06 -5.77 -19.08
N LEU A 235 -3.97 -5.18 -19.85
CA LEU A 235 -5.41 -5.37 -19.69
C LEU A 235 -5.82 -6.84 -19.85
N THR A 236 -5.19 -7.57 -20.77
CA THR A 236 -5.41 -9.02 -20.95
C THR A 236 -5.02 -9.80 -19.70
N ASN A 237 -3.84 -9.54 -19.14
CA ASN A 237 -3.37 -10.23 -17.92
C ASN A 237 -4.16 -9.80 -16.69
N VAL A 238 -4.55 -8.52 -16.57
CA VAL A 238 -5.38 -8.05 -15.46
C VAL A 238 -6.77 -8.67 -15.53
N LYS A 239 -7.35 -8.88 -16.72
CA LYS A 239 -8.62 -9.62 -16.84
C LYS A 239 -8.51 -11.04 -16.30
N GLN A 240 -7.41 -11.74 -16.59
CA GLN A 240 -7.14 -13.08 -16.06
C GLN A 240 -6.99 -13.05 -14.54
N LEU A 241 -6.21 -12.10 -14.02
CA LEU A 241 -6.04 -11.88 -12.58
C LEU A 241 -7.37 -11.56 -11.88
N SER A 242 -8.18 -10.68 -12.46
CA SER A 242 -9.50 -10.27 -11.97
C SER A 242 -10.46 -11.45 -11.91
N THR A 243 -10.48 -12.29 -12.95
CA THR A 243 -11.27 -13.53 -12.99
C THR A 243 -10.82 -14.52 -11.92
N TRP A 244 -9.51 -14.70 -11.77
CA TRP A 244 -8.93 -15.59 -10.77
C TRP A 244 -9.30 -15.14 -9.35
N VAL A 245 -9.15 -13.84 -9.05
CA VAL A 245 -9.50 -13.25 -7.75
C VAL A 245 -10.99 -13.42 -7.47
N LEU A 246 -11.85 -13.18 -8.45
CA LEU A 246 -13.28 -13.40 -8.30
C LEU A 246 -13.61 -14.86 -7.96
N HIS A 247 -12.93 -15.82 -8.59
CA HIS A 247 -13.21 -17.25 -8.37
C HIS A 247 -12.65 -17.76 -7.03
N HIS A 248 -11.39 -17.45 -6.72
CA HIS A 248 -10.69 -18.03 -5.58
C HIS A 248 -10.74 -17.17 -4.31
N PHE A 249 -10.86 -15.86 -4.48
CA PHE A 249 -10.90 -14.85 -3.40
C PHE A 249 -12.25 -14.13 -3.29
N ARG A 250 -13.33 -14.68 -3.85
CA ARG A 250 -14.70 -14.14 -3.69
C ARG A 250 -15.04 -13.69 -2.25
N PRO A 251 -14.72 -14.47 -1.18
CA PRO A 251 -15.02 -14.07 0.20
C PRO A 251 -14.26 -12.82 0.68
N MET A 252 -13.21 -12.43 -0.03
CA MET A 252 -12.38 -11.26 0.26
C MET A 252 -12.81 -10.04 -0.58
N ILE A 253 -13.78 -10.20 -1.48
CA ILE A 253 -14.39 -9.11 -2.22
C ILE A 253 -15.66 -8.69 -1.46
N PRO A 254 -15.87 -7.40 -1.15
CA PRO A 254 -17.12 -6.96 -0.56
C PRO A 254 -18.32 -7.37 -1.42
N LYS A 255 -19.39 -7.87 -0.79
CA LYS A 255 -20.53 -8.50 -1.51
C LYS A 255 -21.17 -7.58 -2.55
N ASN A 256 -21.25 -6.28 -2.26
CA ASN A 256 -21.77 -5.25 -3.18
C ASN A 256 -20.94 -5.10 -4.46
N PHE A 257 -19.70 -5.59 -4.49
CA PHE A 257 -18.86 -5.56 -5.68
C PHE A 257 -18.94 -6.83 -6.53
N TRP A 258 -19.52 -7.94 -6.05
CA TRP A 258 -19.50 -9.21 -6.80
C TRP A 258 -20.12 -9.08 -8.19
N LYS A 259 -21.33 -8.51 -8.27
CA LYS A 259 -22.05 -8.32 -9.54
C LYS A 259 -21.31 -7.38 -10.48
N ILE A 260 -20.79 -6.27 -9.95
CA ILE A 260 -20.04 -5.27 -10.73
C ILE A 260 -18.74 -5.88 -11.29
N TRP A 261 -18.05 -6.65 -10.47
CA TRP A 261 -16.82 -7.35 -10.84
C TRP A 261 -17.07 -8.38 -11.95
N GLU A 262 -18.12 -9.19 -11.82
CA GLU A 262 -18.57 -10.17 -12.83
C GLU A 262 -18.94 -9.45 -14.15
N GLU A 263 -19.78 -8.43 -14.09
CA GLU A 263 -20.22 -7.67 -15.27
C GLU A 263 -19.06 -6.93 -15.97
N GLY A 264 -18.12 -6.38 -15.20
CA GLY A 264 -16.94 -5.70 -15.73
C GLY A 264 -16.06 -6.63 -16.56
N ILE A 265 -15.81 -7.83 -16.06
CA ILE A 265 -15.06 -8.88 -16.77
C ILE A 265 -15.80 -9.34 -18.03
N PHE A 266 -17.09 -9.64 -17.90
CA PHE A 266 -17.91 -10.19 -18.98
C PHE A 266 -18.00 -9.23 -20.16
N ASN A 267 -18.28 -7.95 -19.89
CA ASN A 267 -18.48 -6.93 -20.91
C ASN A 267 -17.19 -6.19 -21.32
N ASN A 268 -16.02 -6.59 -20.80
CA ASN A 268 -14.74 -5.90 -21.01
C ASN A 268 -14.75 -4.39 -20.64
N ILE A 269 -15.56 -4.00 -19.65
CA ILE A 269 -15.68 -2.61 -19.22
C ILE A 269 -14.51 -2.26 -18.29
N HIS A 270 -14.29 -3.07 -17.27
CA HIS A 270 -13.22 -2.90 -16.30
C HIS A 270 -12.84 -4.22 -15.66
N TYR A 271 -11.62 -4.28 -15.13
CA TYR A 271 -11.07 -5.42 -14.43
C TYR A 271 -10.64 -4.94 -13.04
N LEU A 272 -11.18 -5.58 -12.00
CA LEU A 272 -10.92 -5.18 -10.62
C LEU A 272 -9.94 -6.15 -9.98
N LYS A 273 -9.19 -5.65 -8.99
CA LYS A 273 -8.39 -6.47 -8.09
C LYS A 273 -8.45 -5.91 -6.69
N LEU A 274 -8.13 -6.76 -5.71
CA LEU A 274 -7.99 -6.32 -4.33
C LEU A 274 -6.88 -5.27 -4.25
N CYS A 275 -7.08 -4.24 -3.41
CA CYS A 275 -6.03 -3.33 -2.98
C CYS A 275 -5.70 -3.66 -1.53
N GLY A 276 -4.44 -4.01 -1.25
CA GLY A 276 -4.05 -4.50 0.06
C GLY A 276 -4.71 -5.86 0.40
N SER A 277 -5.26 -5.99 1.60
CA SER A 277 -5.81 -7.28 2.07
C SER A 277 -7.20 -7.64 1.52
N GLY A 278 -7.89 -6.73 0.83
CA GLY A 278 -9.31 -6.90 0.51
C GLY A 278 -10.21 -6.85 1.75
N GLY A 279 -11.49 -7.22 1.58
CA GLY A 279 -12.53 -7.19 2.62
C GLY A 279 -13.15 -5.81 2.85
N GLY A 280 -12.75 -4.81 2.07
CA GLY A 280 -13.15 -3.40 2.15
C GLY A 280 -12.03 -2.51 1.64
N GLY A 281 -12.06 -1.24 2.02
CA GLY A 281 -11.07 -0.23 1.64
C GLY A 281 -11.20 0.20 0.19
N PHE A 282 -10.07 0.46 -0.46
CA PHE A 282 -10.05 0.64 -1.91
C PHE A 282 -10.07 -0.69 -2.66
N ILE A 283 -10.59 -0.65 -3.87
CA ILE A 283 -10.45 -1.68 -4.90
C ILE A 283 -9.67 -1.02 -6.04
N LEU A 284 -8.71 -1.75 -6.62
CA LEU A 284 -7.93 -1.23 -7.75
C LEU A 284 -8.59 -1.70 -9.04
N GLY A 285 -8.85 -0.77 -9.96
CA GLY A 285 -9.51 -1.03 -11.22
C GLY A 285 -8.64 -0.64 -12.42
N PHE A 286 -8.82 -1.39 -13.50
CA PHE A 286 -8.15 -1.19 -14.78
C PHE A 286 -9.20 -1.21 -15.87
N THR A 287 -9.09 -0.31 -16.84
CA THR A 287 -10.07 -0.24 -17.92
C THR A 287 -9.44 0.23 -19.23
N PRO A 288 -9.89 -0.30 -20.38
CA PRO A 288 -9.58 0.29 -21.69
C PRO A 288 -10.29 1.62 -21.93
N ASN A 289 -11.43 1.88 -21.27
CA ASN A 289 -12.22 3.09 -21.44
C ASN A 289 -12.76 3.61 -20.09
N TYR A 290 -12.11 4.64 -19.58
CA TYR A 290 -12.43 5.22 -18.29
C TYR A 290 -13.80 5.87 -18.24
N ASP A 291 -14.26 6.53 -19.30
CA ASP A 291 -15.55 7.21 -19.28
C ASP A 291 -16.71 6.21 -19.20
N LEU A 292 -16.60 5.08 -19.90
CA LEU A 292 -17.54 3.96 -19.80
C LEU A 292 -17.53 3.36 -18.38
N SER A 293 -16.34 3.12 -17.83
CA SER A 293 -16.20 2.60 -16.47
C SER A 293 -16.77 3.55 -15.42
N ARG A 294 -16.52 4.87 -15.56
CA ARG A 294 -17.04 5.90 -14.67
C ARG A 294 -18.56 5.92 -14.65
N LYS A 295 -19.20 5.84 -15.82
CA LYS A 295 -20.66 5.75 -15.91
C LYS A 295 -21.19 4.48 -15.23
N LYS A 296 -20.56 3.33 -15.49
CA LYS A 296 -20.98 2.04 -14.90
C LYS A 296 -20.80 1.99 -13.37
N LEU A 297 -19.81 2.72 -12.85
CA LEU A 297 -19.41 2.75 -11.45
C LEU A 297 -19.82 4.03 -10.71
N GLU A 298 -20.76 4.80 -11.25
CA GLU A 298 -21.14 6.15 -10.75
C GLU A 298 -21.54 6.19 -9.26
N LYS A 299 -22.00 5.06 -8.71
CA LYS A 299 -22.37 4.92 -7.29
C LYS A 299 -21.18 4.93 -6.33
N TYR A 300 -19.95 4.88 -6.86
CA TYR A 300 -18.72 4.78 -6.08
C TYR A 300 -17.76 5.91 -6.42
N THR A 301 -17.04 6.38 -5.41
CA THR A 301 -15.97 7.37 -5.62
C THR A 301 -14.80 6.71 -6.33
N MET A 302 -14.42 7.27 -7.48
CA MET A 302 -13.29 6.85 -8.29
C MET A 302 -12.16 7.87 -8.26
N GLU A 303 -10.93 7.39 -8.16
CA GLU A 303 -9.72 8.23 -8.22
C GLU A 303 -8.76 7.69 -9.27
N VAL A 304 -8.40 8.51 -10.25
CA VAL A 304 -7.48 8.11 -11.33
C VAL A 304 -6.04 8.11 -10.81
N LEU A 305 -5.36 6.97 -10.92
CA LEU A 305 -3.93 6.85 -10.64
C LEU A 305 -3.08 7.12 -11.88
N PHE A 306 -3.52 6.58 -13.02
CA PHE A 306 -2.76 6.57 -14.25
C PHE A 306 -3.68 6.51 -15.47
N ARG A 307 -3.31 7.19 -16.56
CA ARG A 307 -4.00 7.19 -17.85
C ARG A 307 -3.04 6.72 -18.94
N PHE A 308 -3.57 5.95 -19.89
CA PHE A 308 -2.83 5.38 -21.01
C PHE A 308 -3.70 5.25 -22.26
#